data_AF-A0A7Y2ZTA5-F1
#
_entry.id   AF-A0A7Y2ZTA5-F1
#
_cell.length_a   1.000
_cell.length_b   1.000
_cell.length_c   1.000
_cell.angle_alpha   90.00
_cell.angle_beta   90.00
_cell.angle_gamma   90.00
#
_symmetry.space_group_name_H-M   'P 1'
#
loop_
_entity.id
_entity.type
_entity.pdbx_description
1 polymer ?
#
loop_
_entity_poly.entity_id
_entity_poly.type
_entity_poly.pdbx_seq_one_letter_code
_entity_poly.pdbx_strand_id
1 'polypeptide(L)' 'MKIIILAAGIGSRLGNPFPKPLTPLKNGKSIMQMQTENIASKYNIDDINV' A
#
# COMPACT_ATOMS: atom_id res chain seq x y z
N MET A 1 -6.02 8.33 15.68
CA MET A 1 -6.12 9.43 14.67
C MET A 1 -6.43 8.76 13.36
N LYS A 2 -7.45 9.18 12.59
CA LYS A 2 -7.83 8.40 11.39
C LYS A 2 -6.87 8.66 10.22
N ILE A 3 -6.38 7.58 9.61
CA ILE A 3 -5.50 7.62 8.44
C ILE A 3 -6.19 6.87 7.30
N ILE A 4 -6.35 7.54 6.15
CA ILE A 4 -7.04 6.98 4.98
C ILE A 4 -6.03 6.83 3.82
N ILE A 5 -5.93 5.63 3.24
CA ILE A 5 -5.07 5.33 2.09
C ILE A 5 -5.92 5.16 0.83
N LEU A 6 -5.89 6.14 -0.07
CA LEU A 6 -6.63 6.05 -1.34
C LEU A 6 -5.94 5.13 -2.35
N ALA A 7 -6.40 3.88 -2.46
CA ALA A 7 -5.75 2.81 -3.23
C ALA A 7 -6.39 2.52 -4.62
N ALA A 8 -6.72 3.55 -5.42
CA ALA A 8 -7.47 3.38 -6.68
C ALA A 8 -6.63 3.22 -7.97
N GLY A 9 -5.31 3.08 -7.88
CA GLY A 9 -4.42 3.08 -9.05
C GLY A 9 -4.33 1.72 -9.77
N ILE A 10 -4.82 1.61 -11.00
CA ILE A 10 -4.72 0.38 -11.83
C ILE A 10 -3.26 0.04 -12.18
N GLY A 11 -2.37 1.03 -12.28
CA GLY A 11 -0.94 0.76 -12.49
C GLY A 11 -0.56 0.35 -13.91
N SER A 12 -1.36 0.66 -14.93
CA SER A 12 -1.15 0.24 -16.34
C SER A 12 0.26 0.52 -16.89
N ARG A 13 0.89 1.64 -16.48
CA ARG A 13 2.26 2.01 -16.91
C ARG A 13 3.36 1.15 -16.30
N LEU A 14 3.08 0.38 -15.26
CA LEU A 14 4.04 -0.53 -14.63
C LEU A 14 4.17 -1.87 -15.38
N GLY A 15 3.26 -2.16 -16.33
CA GLY A 15 3.27 -3.42 -17.10
C GLY A 15 3.00 -4.67 -16.26
N ASN A 16 2.46 -4.51 -15.05
CA ASN A 16 2.15 -5.58 -14.11
C ASN A 16 0.66 -5.98 -14.22
N PRO A 17 0.30 -7.29 -14.15
CA PRO A 17 -1.11 -7.72 -14.10
C PRO A 17 -1.90 -7.20 -12.88
N PHE A 18 -1.23 -6.73 -11.83
CA PHE A 18 -1.89 -6.28 -10.60
C PHE A 18 -2.07 -4.75 -10.54
N PRO A 19 -3.11 -4.25 -9.85
CA PRO A 19 -3.22 -2.85 -9.46
C PRO A 19 -1.93 -2.33 -8.82
N LYS A 20 -1.63 -1.04 -8.98
CA LYS A 20 -0.44 -0.41 -8.39
C LYS A 20 -0.27 -0.75 -6.89
N PRO A 21 -1.29 -0.65 -6.02
CA PRO A 21 -1.15 -1.01 -4.61
C PRO A 21 -0.66 -2.45 -4.38
N LEU A 22 -1.06 -3.38 -5.24
CA LEU A 22 -0.71 -4.80 -5.14
C LEU A 22 0.57 -5.16 -5.91
N THR A 23 1.26 -4.17 -6.48
CA THR A 23 2.51 -4.41 -7.20
C THR A 23 3.59 -4.92 -6.25
N PRO A 24 4.19 -6.10 -6.50
CA PRO A 24 5.27 -6.62 -5.69
C PRO A 24 6.55 -5.81 -5.89
N LEU A 25 7.28 -5.61 -4.81
CA LEU A 25 8.56 -4.94 -4.76
C LEU A 25 9.69 -5.98 -4.63
N LYS A 26 10.93 -5.55 -4.83
CA LYS A 26 12.12 -6.44 -4.79
C LYS A 26 12.29 -7.16 -3.44
N ASN A 27 11.76 -6.61 -2.36
CA ASN A 27 11.81 -7.19 -1.02
C ASN A 27 10.64 -8.16 -0.73
N GLY A 28 9.85 -8.53 -1.73
CA GLY A 28 8.73 -9.47 -1.59
C GLY A 28 7.43 -8.87 -1.05
N LYS A 29 7.41 -7.58 -0.66
CA LYS A 29 6.22 -6.88 -0.19
C LYS A 29 5.49 -6.18 -1.33
N SER A 30 4.19 -5.92 -1.19
CA SER A 30 3.49 -5.02 -2.11
C SER A 30 3.76 -3.55 -1.76
N ILE A 31 3.48 -2.63 -2.70
CA ILE A 31 3.49 -1.19 -2.43
C ILE A 31 2.57 -0.86 -1.25
N MET A 32 1.36 -1.44 -1.22
CA MET A 32 0.39 -1.25 -0.16
C MET A 32 0.92 -1.72 1.20
N GLN A 33 1.53 -2.90 1.24
CA GLN A 33 2.09 -3.45 2.46
C GLN A 33 3.20 -2.56 3.03
N MET A 34 4.12 -2.09 2.18
CA MET A 34 5.14 -1.12 2.59
C MET A 34 4.53 0.16 3.14
N GLN A 35 3.44 0.65 2.53
CA GLN A 35 2.76 1.87 2.96
C GLN A 35 2.12 1.69 4.34
N THR A 36 1.38 0.60 4.54
CA THR A 36 0.75 0.27 5.83
C THR A 36 1.78 0.05 6.94
N GLU A 37 2.85 -0.70 6.68
CA GLU A 37 3.91 -0.96 7.68
C GLU A 37 4.67 0.31 8.08
N ASN A 38 4.98 1.19 7.13
CA ASN A 38 5.66 2.45 7.42
C ASN A 38 4.80 3.36 8.31
N ILE A 39 3.49 3.41 8.07
CA ILE A 39 2.54 4.16 8.91
C ILE A 39 2.40 3.49 10.29
N ALA A 40 2.29 2.16 10.32
CA ALA A 40 2.20 1.38 11.55
C ALA A 40 3.45 1.49 12.44
N SER A 41 4.59 1.91 11.89
CA SER A 41 5.79 2.22 12.70
C SER A 41 5.62 3.45 13.63
N LYS A 42 4.57 4.25 13.43
CA LYS A 42 4.29 5.49 14.18
C LYS A 42 2.86 5.56 14.74
N TYR A 43 1.92 4.83 14.15
CA TYR A 43 0.50 4.85 14.52
C TYR A 43 -0.01 3.42 14.75
N ASN A 44 -1.13 3.28 15.48
CA ASN A 44 -1.76 1.98 15.60
C ASN A 44 -2.30 1.53 14.22
N ILE A 45 -2.18 0.25 13.89
CA ILE A 45 -2.71 -0.33 12.66
C ILE A 45 -4.24 -0.16 12.56
N ASP A 46 -4.94 -0.18 13.69
CA ASP A 46 -6.40 -0.02 13.76
C ASP A 46 -6.88 1.39 13.37
N ASP A 47 -5.96 2.36 13.33
CA ASP A 47 -6.24 3.73 12.88
C ASP A 47 -6.20 3.84 11.33
N ILE A 48 -5.70 2.82 10.63
CA ILE A 48 -5.47 2.82 9.17
C ILE A 48 -6.65 2.18 8.44
N ASN A 49 -7.24 2.93 7.51
CA ASN A 49 -8.29 2.45 6.61
C ASN A 49 -7.85 2.68 5.15
N VAL A 50 -8.29 1.80 4.27
CA VAL A 50 -7.90 1.74 2.85
C VAL A 50 -9.14 1.82 1.98
#